data_AF-A0A7S9CAS4-F1
#
_entry.id   AF-A0A7S9CAS4-F1
#
_cell.length_a   1.000
_cell.length_b   1.000
_cell.length_c   1.000
_cell.angle_alpha   90.00
_cell.angle_beta   90.00
_cell.angle_gamma   90.00
#
_symmetry.space_group_name_H-M   'P 1'
#
loop_
_entity.id
_entity.type
_entity.pdbx_description
1 polymer ?
#
loop_
_entity_poly.entity_id
_entity_poly.type
_entity_poly.pdbx_seq_one_letter_code
_entity_poly.pdbx_strand_id
1 'polypeptide(L)'
;MGVSLAWIAVRGPEPARTLDRLGLAPTGVESAYPPSQAAVHILPDGWLLVIAPGCDHRILHGEALAALSAEAEVVACSVEEHVDFTQSELWRDGRRVWHLRHQGEEGDDHLVAEGDLPPSYPRLLAGVATDYSEDPEVYFHGCIPLLLAKERCGFRHDDAEPSFDDGSLKALQDLRRVARPWWRRLLS
;
A
#
# COMPACT_ATOMS: atom_id res chain seq x y z
N MET A 1 13.43 11.41 9.30
CA MET A 1 13.78 10.10 8.72
C MET A 1 12.57 9.69 7.92
N GLY A 2 12.63 9.75 6.59
CA GLY A 2 11.48 9.41 5.73
C GLY A 2 11.43 7.92 5.42
N VAL A 3 10.26 7.39 5.12
CA VAL A 3 10.09 6.04 4.59
C VAL A 3 9.80 6.02 3.09
N SER A 4 10.21 4.92 2.45
CA SER A 4 9.84 4.56 1.08
C SER A 4 9.17 3.19 1.12
N LEU A 5 7.86 3.15 0.90
CA LEU A 5 7.03 1.96 1.12
C LEU A 5 5.97 1.82 0.03
N ALA A 6 5.70 0.57 -0.30
CA ALA A 6 4.54 0.14 -1.04
C ALA A 6 3.72 -0.80 -0.15
N TRP A 7 2.40 -0.63 -0.12
CA TRP A 7 1.53 -1.60 0.54
C TRP A 7 0.22 -1.79 -0.17
N ILE A 8 -0.34 -2.99 -0.04
CA ILE A 8 -1.70 -3.30 -0.48
C ILE A 8 -2.47 -3.94 0.66
N ALA A 9 -3.76 -3.64 0.77
CA ALA A 9 -4.70 -4.38 1.59
C ALA A 9 -5.69 -5.08 0.67
N VAL A 10 -5.90 -6.38 0.86
CA VAL A 10 -6.79 -7.20 0.05
C VAL A 10 -7.91 -7.79 0.91
N ARG A 11 -9.18 -7.55 0.53
CA ARG A 11 -10.36 -8.18 1.12
C ARG A 11 -11.02 -9.06 0.06
N GLY A 12 -10.95 -10.37 0.23
CA GLY A 12 -11.47 -11.31 -0.77
C GLY A 12 -11.06 -12.75 -0.48
N PRO A 13 -10.50 -13.49 -1.47
CA PRO A 13 -10.17 -14.90 -1.31
C PRO A 13 -9.12 -15.13 -0.22
N GLU A 14 -8.91 -16.41 0.11
CA GLU A 14 -7.98 -16.82 1.17
C GLU A 14 -6.57 -16.21 1.02
N PRO A 15 -5.90 -15.84 2.13
CA PRO A 15 -4.57 -15.23 2.12
C PRO A 15 -3.54 -15.93 1.23
N ALA A 16 -3.52 -17.27 1.25
CA ALA A 16 -2.58 -18.06 0.47
C ALA A 16 -2.72 -17.83 -1.05
N ARG A 17 -3.96 -17.73 -1.55
CA ARG A 17 -4.25 -17.48 -2.96
C ARG A 17 -3.81 -16.08 -3.39
N THR A 18 -3.98 -15.08 -2.51
CA THR A 18 -3.50 -13.71 -2.76
C THR A 18 -1.97 -13.66 -2.84
N LEU A 19 -1.27 -14.32 -1.91
CA LEU A 19 0.20 -14.38 -1.93
C LEU A 19 0.74 -15.13 -3.16
N ASP A 20 0.12 -16.24 -3.54
CA ASP A 20 0.48 -17.00 -4.75
C ASP A 20 0.40 -16.14 -6.02
N ARG A 21 -0.70 -15.37 -6.18
CA ARG A 21 -0.86 -14.41 -7.29
C ARG A 21 0.22 -13.34 -7.34
N LEU A 22 0.69 -12.89 -6.17
CA LEU A 22 1.79 -11.94 -6.05
C LEU A 22 3.17 -12.58 -6.28
N GLY A 23 3.24 -13.91 -6.38
CA GLY A 23 4.49 -14.67 -6.41
C GLY A 23 5.27 -14.54 -5.11
N LEU A 24 4.56 -14.52 -3.97
CA LEU A 24 5.11 -14.39 -2.63
C LEU A 24 4.79 -15.63 -1.80
N ALA A 25 5.68 -16.00 -0.90
CA ALA A 25 5.43 -17.08 0.06
C ALA A 25 5.87 -16.67 1.47
N PRO A 26 5.15 -17.09 2.53
CA PRO A 26 5.61 -16.91 3.90
C PRO A 26 6.96 -17.59 4.14
N THR A 27 7.84 -16.94 4.91
CA THR A 27 9.10 -17.52 5.37
C THR A 27 8.98 -18.23 6.73
N GLY A 28 7.90 -17.94 7.47
CA GLY A 28 7.73 -18.36 8.87
C GLY A 28 8.48 -17.48 9.88
N VAL A 29 9.21 -16.46 9.42
CA VAL A 29 9.99 -15.55 10.25
C VAL A 29 9.25 -14.25 10.47
N GLU A 30 9.44 -13.62 11.63
CA GLU A 30 8.91 -12.29 11.92
C GLU A 30 9.67 -11.20 11.14
N SER A 31 8.98 -10.10 10.84
CA SER A 31 9.55 -8.94 10.19
C SER A 31 9.43 -7.71 11.08
N ALA A 32 10.47 -6.89 11.10
CA ALA A 32 10.43 -5.58 11.74
C ALA A 32 9.58 -4.61 10.91
N TYR A 33 9.21 -3.48 11.52
CA TYR A 33 8.55 -2.38 10.85
C TYR A 33 9.44 -1.12 10.85
N PRO A 34 9.65 -0.43 9.72
CA PRO A 34 9.30 -0.86 8.35
C PRO A 34 10.09 -2.11 7.92
N PRO A 35 9.55 -2.94 7.00
CA PRO A 35 10.16 -4.22 6.68
C PRO A 35 11.28 -4.09 5.63
N SER A 36 12.37 -4.85 5.80
CA SER A 36 13.50 -4.89 4.85
C SER A 36 13.25 -5.75 3.60
N GLN A 37 12.13 -6.48 3.57
CA GLN A 37 11.62 -7.26 2.46
C GLN A 37 10.09 -7.24 2.51
N ALA A 38 9.40 -7.82 1.53
CA ALA A 38 7.94 -7.91 1.60
C ALA A 38 7.51 -8.66 2.87
N ALA A 39 6.44 -8.21 3.52
CA ALA A 39 5.89 -8.79 4.74
C ALA A 39 4.36 -8.79 4.67
N VAL A 40 3.74 -9.65 5.48
CA VAL A 40 2.29 -9.84 5.52
C VAL A 40 1.74 -9.77 6.94
N HIS A 41 0.52 -9.28 7.08
CA HIS A 41 -0.28 -9.30 8.29
C HIS A 41 -1.78 -9.41 7.95
N ILE A 42 -2.60 -9.87 8.91
CA ILE A 42 -4.07 -9.88 8.79
C ILE A 42 -4.60 -8.79 9.72
N LEU A 43 -5.20 -7.74 9.16
CA LEU A 43 -5.80 -6.66 9.95
C LEU A 43 -7.05 -7.16 10.70
N PRO A 44 -7.46 -6.49 11.81
CA PRO A 44 -8.61 -6.91 12.62
C PRO A 44 -9.92 -7.16 11.83
N ASP A 45 -10.16 -6.39 10.76
CA ASP A 45 -11.34 -6.51 9.90
C ASP A 45 -11.19 -7.56 8.76
N GLY A 46 -10.17 -8.41 8.83
CA GLY A 46 -9.95 -9.52 7.90
C GLY A 46 -9.28 -9.15 6.58
N TRP A 47 -8.75 -7.94 6.45
CA TRP A 47 -7.91 -7.58 5.30
C TRP A 47 -6.55 -8.26 5.38
N LEU A 48 -6.09 -8.83 4.28
CA LEU A 48 -4.69 -9.23 4.11
C LEU A 48 -3.88 -7.99 3.74
N LEU A 49 -3.01 -7.55 4.64
CA LEU A 49 -2.04 -6.48 4.38
C LEU A 49 -0.73 -7.08 3.89
N VAL A 50 -0.22 -6.59 2.77
CA VAL A 50 1.13 -6.86 2.26
C VAL A 50 1.88 -5.55 2.15
N ILE A 51 3.01 -5.42 2.84
CA ILE A 51 3.88 -4.24 2.83
C ILE A 51 5.23 -4.64 2.24
N ALA A 52 5.86 -3.76 1.47
CA ALA A 52 7.18 -3.96 0.92
C ALA A 52 8.01 -2.67 0.97
N PRO A 53 9.36 -2.78 1.07
CA PRO A 53 10.24 -1.64 0.93
C PRO A 53 10.21 -1.11 -0.51
N GLY A 54 10.35 0.21 -0.65
CA GLY A 54 10.33 0.92 -1.93
C GLY A 54 8.92 1.26 -2.37
N CYS A 55 8.71 2.51 -2.75
CA CYS A 55 7.43 3.04 -3.23
C CYS A 55 7.00 2.47 -4.59
N ASP A 56 7.94 1.96 -5.40
CA ASP A 56 7.68 1.41 -6.74
C ASP A 56 7.57 -0.12 -6.77
N HIS A 57 7.37 -0.77 -5.62
CA HIS A 57 7.37 -2.22 -5.53
C HIS A 57 6.29 -2.86 -6.42
N ARG A 58 6.62 -3.97 -7.09
CA ARG A 58 5.76 -4.67 -8.06
C ARG A 58 4.34 -5.05 -7.60
N ILE A 59 4.09 -5.06 -6.29
CA ILE A 59 2.75 -5.32 -5.73
C ILE A 59 1.75 -4.23 -6.12
N LEU A 60 2.25 -3.05 -6.53
CA LEU A 60 1.46 -1.92 -7.01
C LEU A 60 1.33 -1.85 -8.54
N HIS A 61 1.95 -2.78 -9.29
CA HIS A 61 1.80 -2.77 -10.75
C HIS A 61 0.34 -3.02 -11.14
N GLY A 62 -0.18 -2.22 -12.08
CA GLY A 62 -1.59 -2.28 -12.49
C GLY A 62 -2.05 -3.68 -12.95
N GLU A 63 -1.18 -4.47 -13.58
CA GLU A 63 -1.49 -5.88 -13.93
C GLU A 63 -1.73 -6.74 -12.69
N ALA A 64 -0.91 -6.60 -11.65
CA ALA A 64 -1.08 -7.34 -10.40
C ALA A 64 -2.34 -6.88 -9.66
N LEU A 65 -2.60 -5.58 -9.60
CA LEU A 65 -3.79 -5.01 -8.96
C LEU A 65 -5.08 -5.40 -9.69
N ALA A 66 -5.09 -5.38 -11.03
CA ALA A 66 -6.20 -5.87 -11.84
C ALA A 66 -6.45 -7.38 -11.61
N ALA A 67 -5.40 -8.20 -11.64
CA ALA A 67 -5.54 -9.65 -11.45
C ALA A 67 -6.04 -10.01 -10.03
N LEU A 68 -5.56 -9.30 -9.00
CA LEU A 68 -6.05 -9.48 -7.63
C LEU A 68 -7.50 -9.03 -7.49
N SER A 69 -7.81 -7.83 -7.97
CA SER A 69 -9.13 -7.21 -7.80
C SER A 69 -10.23 -7.83 -8.66
N ALA A 70 -9.91 -8.78 -9.55
CA ALA A 70 -10.91 -9.54 -10.30
C ALA A 70 -11.85 -10.35 -9.37
N GLU A 71 -11.39 -10.72 -8.17
CA GLU A 71 -12.16 -11.50 -7.19
C GLU A 71 -12.05 -10.92 -5.77
N ALA A 72 -11.46 -9.72 -5.64
CA ALA A 72 -11.20 -9.09 -4.36
C ALA A 72 -11.42 -7.58 -4.46
N GLU A 73 -11.55 -6.95 -3.31
CA GLU A 73 -11.30 -5.52 -3.20
C GLU A 73 -9.85 -5.29 -2.77
N VAL A 74 -9.17 -4.36 -3.44
CA VAL A 74 -7.76 -4.06 -3.18
C VAL A 74 -7.59 -2.56 -2.97
N VAL A 75 -7.04 -2.19 -1.83
CA VAL A 75 -6.48 -0.85 -1.59
C VAL A 75 -4.99 -0.93 -1.85
N ALA A 76 -4.43 0.00 -2.61
CA ALA A 76 -3.01 0.03 -2.94
C ALA A 76 -2.44 1.41 -2.67
N CYS A 77 -1.29 1.47 -2.00
CA CYS A 77 -0.66 2.72 -1.63
C CYS A 77 0.84 2.71 -1.89
N SER A 78 1.33 3.86 -2.32
CA SER A 78 2.74 4.16 -2.53
C SER A 78 3.12 5.40 -1.73
N VAL A 79 4.26 5.35 -1.05
CA VAL A 79 4.72 6.41 -0.17
C VAL A 79 6.22 6.63 -0.35
N GLU A 80 6.62 7.86 -0.61
CA GLU A 80 8.01 8.31 -0.60
C GLU A 80 8.10 9.66 0.13
N GLU A 81 8.37 9.60 1.43
CA GLU A 81 8.37 10.79 2.29
C GLU A 81 9.55 11.72 2.00
N HIS A 82 10.62 11.24 1.35
CA HIS A 82 11.76 12.08 1.01
C HIS A 82 11.45 13.17 -0.02
N VAL A 83 10.38 12.99 -0.82
CA VAL A 83 9.92 13.95 -1.83
C VAL A 83 8.45 14.33 -1.66
N ASP A 84 7.90 14.09 -0.47
CA ASP A 84 6.48 14.29 -0.14
C ASP A 84 5.54 13.71 -1.21
N PHE A 85 5.76 12.44 -1.54
CA PHE A 85 4.93 11.70 -2.48
C PHE A 85 4.07 10.68 -1.75
N THR A 86 2.77 10.76 -2.02
CA THR A 86 1.81 9.76 -1.57
C THR A 86 0.80 9.47 -2.66
N GLN A 87 0.46 8.20 -2.81
CA GLN A 87 -0.54 7.75 -3.76
C GLN A 87 -1.37 6.66 -3.12
N SER A 88 -2.66 6.66 -3.43
CA SER A 88 -3.59 5.60 -3.05
C SER A 88 -4.56 5.30 -4.18
N GLU A 89 -4.99 4.04 -4.24
CA GLU A 89 -5.93 3.54 -5.24
C GLU A 89 -6.86 2.51 -4.63
N LEU A 90 -8.09 2.45 -5.15
CA LEU A 90 -9.01 1.34 -4.92
C LEU A 90 -9.25 0.59 -6.21
N TRP A 91 -9.19 -0.73 -6.13
CA TRP A 91 -9.43 -1.64 -7.25
C TRP A 91 -10.51 -2.65 -6.88
N ARG A 92 -11.41 -2.91 -7.84
CA ARG A 92 -12.49 -3.88 -7.74
C ARG A 92 -12.92 -4.33 -9.14
N ASP A 93 -13.37 -5.56 -9.28
CA ASP A 93 -13.83 -6.14 -10.55
C ASP A 93 -12.77 -6.04 -11.67
N GLY A 94 -11.49 -6.16 -11.29
CA GLY A 94 -10.35 -6.09 -12.22
C GLY A 94 -10.02 -4.70 -12.76
N ARG A 95 -10.59 -3.63 -12.19
CA ARG A 95 -10.41 -2.24 -12.63
C ARG A 95 -10.13 -1.29 -11.47
N ARG A 96 -9.42 -0.21 -11.78
CA ARG A 96 -9.21 0.91 -10.87
C ARG A 96 -10.52 1.69 -10.72
N VAL A 97 -11.02 1.77 -9.50
CA VAL A 97 -12.24 2.52 -9.14
C VAL A 97 -11.92 4.00 -8.96
N TRP A 98 -10.85 4.29 -8.22
CA TRP A 98 -10.32 5.63 -8.04
C TRP A 98 -8.81 5.62 -7.82
N HIS A 99 -8.19 6.76 -8.06
CA HIS A 99 -6.78 7.03 -7.84
C HIS A 99 -6.62 8.45 -7.30
N LEU A 100 -5.77 8.61 -6.29
CA LEU A 100 -5.40 9.91 -5.75
C LEU A 100 -3.89 9.96 -5.50
N ARG A 101 -3.24 11.01 -5.97
CA ARG A 101 -1.78 11.21 -5.90
C ARG A 101 -1.45 12.63 -5.47
N HIS A 102 -0.57 12.75 -4.48
CA HIS A 102 0.14 13.98 -4.11
C HIS A 102 1.62 13.88 -4.53
N GLN A 103 2.22 15.00 -4.88
CA GLN A 103 3.64 15.12 -5.24
C GLN A 103 4.10 16.52 -4.83
N GLY A 104 4.81 16.65 -3.70
CA GLY A 104 5.23 17.95 -3.18
C GLY A 104 6.12 18.73 -4.14
N GLU A 105 6.92 18.05 -4.98
CA GLU A 105 7.71 18.72 -6.03
C GLU A 105 6.87 19.42 -7.11
N GLU A 106 5.61 19.01 -7.29
CA GLU A 106 4.66 19.67 -8.21
C GLU A 106 3.87 20.80 -7.50
N GLY A 107 3.95 20.91 -6.17
CA GLY A 107 3.36 21.95 -5.33
C GLY A 107 2.79 21.43 -4.00
N ASP A 108 2.80 22.26 -2.96
CA ASP A 108 2.31 21.90 -1.61
C ASP A 108 0.81 21.52 -1.59
N ASP A 109 0.03 22.03 -2.56
CA ASP A 109 -1.39 21.74 -2.76
C ASP A 109 -1.67 20.76 -3.92
N HIS A 110 -0.63 20.22 -4.55
CA HIS A 110 -0.77 19.38 -5.74
C HIS A 110 -1.54 18.09 -5.42
N LEU A 111 -2.67 17.88 -6.10
CA LEU A 111 -3.42 16.63 -6.05
C LEU A 111 -3.95 16.25 -7.43
N VAL A 112 -3.68 15.02 -7.86
CA VAL A 112 -4.32 14.40 -9.01
C VAL A 112 -5.34 13.40 -8.51
N ALA A 113 -6.62 13.67 -8.77
CA ALA A 113 -7.76 12.84 -8.38
C ALA A 113 -8.48 12.31 -9.62
N GLU A 114 -8.68 11.00 -9.70
CA GLU A 114 -9.36 10.34 -10.82
C GLU A 114 -10.36 9.28 -10.32
N GLY A 115 -11.44 9.11 -11.09
CA GLY A 115 -12.44 8.07 -10.85
C GLY A 115 -13.47 8.43 -9.77
N ASP A 116 -14.06 7.40 -9.16
CA ASP A 116 -15.17 7.52 -8.22
C ASP A 116 -14.65 7.63 -6.78
N LEU A 117 -14.11 8.79 -6.39
CA LEU A 117 -13.58 9.02 -5.04
C LEU A 117 -14.70 8.96 -3.96
N PRO A 118 -14.36 8.56 -2.73
CA PRO A 118 -15.32 8.53 -1.62
C PRO A 118 -15.88 9.93 -1.27
N PRO A 119 -17.12 10.02 -0.73
CA PRO A 119 -17.71 11.30 -0.29
C PRO A 119 -16.94 12.05 0.80
N SER A 120 -16.02 11.37 1.49
CA SER A 120 -15.10 11.97 2.46
C SER A 120 -14.01 12.82 1.80
N TYR A 121 -13.62 12.56 0.54
CA TYR A 121 -12.57 13.29 -0.16
C TYR A 121 -12.75 14.83 -0.13
N PRO A 122 -13.90 15.40 -0.54
CA PRO A 122 -14.08 16.85 -0.46
C PRO A 122 -14.06 17.40 0.97
N ARG A 123 -14.41 16.57 1.99
CA ARG A 123 -14.33 16.98 3.40
C ARG A 123 -12.90 17.00 3.90
N LEU A 124 -12.10 15.99 3.52
CA LEU A 124 -10.66 15.95 3.81
C LEU A 124 -9.95 17.14 3.17
N LEU A 125 -10.25 17.43 1.90
CA LEU A 125 -9.70 18.58 1.19
C LEU A 125 -10.07 19.92 1.82
N ALA A 126 -11.29 20.06 2.34
CA ALA A 126 -11.69 21.29 3.03
C ALA A 126 -11.04 21.45 4.42
N GLY A 127 -10.48 20.38 4.98
CA GLY A 127 -9.90 20.34 6.32
C GLY A 127 -8.38 20.38 6.38
N VAL A 128 -7.69 20.41 5.23
CA VAL A 128 -6.22 20.50 5.24
C VAL A 128 -5.76 21.90 5.67
N ALA A 129 -4.66 21.97 6.41
CA ALA A 129 -4.02 23.25 6.63
C ALA A 129 -3.24 23.69 5.41
N THR A 130 -3.22 25.01 5.22
CA THR A 130 -2.42 25.68 4.20
C THR A 130 -1.01 26.00 4.68
N ASP A 131 -0.76 25.98 5.99
CA ASP A 131 0.52 26.28 6.62
C ASP A 131 0.92 25.17 7.61
N TYR A 132 2.22 25.05 7.87
CA TYR A 132 2.74 24.11 8.86
C TYR A 132 2.09 24.33 10.22
N SER A 133 1.58 23.25 10.82
CA SER A 133 0.99 23.21 12.14
C SER A 133 1.61 22.08 12.94
N GLU A 134 1.88 22.33 14.22
CA GLU A 134 2.29 21.28 15.18
C GLU A 134 1.08 20.51 15.73
N ASP A 135 -0.15 20.92 15.36
CA ASP A 135 -1.37 20.22 15.76
C ASP A 135 -1.48 18.87 15.02
N PRO A 136 -1.48 17.74 15.74
CA PRO A 136 -1.58 16.41 15.12
C PRO A 136 -2.95 16.13 14.49
N GLU A 137 -3.97 16.95 14.77
CA GLU A 137 -5.28 16.88 14.13
C GLU A 137 -5.29 17.56 12.75
N VAL A 138 -4.26 18.34 12.43
CA VAL A 138 -4.10 19.02 11.15
C VAL A 138 -3.45 18.10 10.12
N TYR A 139 -4.12 17.94 8.99
CA TYR A 139 -3.61 17.18 7.86
C TYR A 139 -3.14 18.09 6.73
N PHE A 140 -2.16 17.63 5.96
CA PHE A 140 -1.69 18.28 4.74
C PHE A 140 -2.20 17.53 3.50
N HIS A 141 -2.02 18.09 2.30
CA HIS A 141 -2.46 17.47 1.05
C HIS A 141 -1.86 16.06 0.87
N GLY A 142 -0.58 15.87 1.21
CA GLY A 142 0.08 14.56 1.22
C GLY A 142 -0.56 13.51 2.13
N CYS A 143 -1.33 13.92 3.15
CA CYS A 143 -2.06 12.98 4.01
C CYS A 143 -3.33 12.44 3.35
N ILE A 144 -3.95 13.17 2.41
CA ILE A 144 -5.28 12.82 1.88
C ILE A 144 -5.31 11.43 1.23
N PRO A 145 -4.35 11.04 0.35
CA PRO A 145 -4.30 9.68 -0.19
C PRO A 145 -4.32 8.61 0.91
N LEU A 146 -3.51 8.82 1.96
CA LEU A 146 -3.36 7.85 3.05
C LEU A 146 -4.62 7.77 3.93
N LEU A 147 -5.30 8.90 4.15
CA LEU A 147 -6.54 8.96 4.92
C LEU A 147 -7.69 8.25 4.20
N LEU A 148 -7.83 8.42 2.87
CA LEU A 148 -8.83 7.69 2.10
C LEU A 148 -8.56 6.17 2.09
N ALA A 149 -7.29 5.78 2.00
CA ALA A 149 -6.91 4.38 2.09
C ALA A 149 -7.25 3.78 3.47
N LYS A 150 -6.91 4.51 4.55
CA LYS A 150 -7.23 4.13 5.93
C LYS A 150 -8.74 4.03 6.18
N GLU A 151 -9.54 4.96 5.67
CA GLU A 151 -11.00 4.88 5.76
C GLU A 151 -11.53 3.56 5.19
N ARG A 152 -10.87 3.01 4.17
CA ARG A 152 -11.30 1.77 3.51
C ARG A 152 -10.83 0.50 4.20
N CYS A 153 -9.57 0.44 4.62
CA CYS A 153 -8.96 -0.79 5.15
C CYS A 153 -8.55 -0.75 6.62
N GLY A 154 -8.64 0.41 7.27
CA GLY A 154 -8.23 0.62 8.66
C GLY A 154 -6.74 0.78 8.88
N PHE A 155 -5.91 0.75 7.82
CA PHE A 155 -4.45 0.81 7.93
C PHE A 155 -3.85 2.08 7.32
N ARG A 156 -2.87 2.67 8.03
CA ARG A 156 -1.96 3.73 7.58
C ARG A 156 -0.57 3.45 8.15
N HIS A 157 0.48 3.74 7.37
CA HIS A 157 1.84 3.29 7.70
C HIS A 157 2.50 4.10 8.82
N ASP A 158 2.04 5.31 9.07
CA ASP A 158 2.60 6.31 9.99
C ASP A 158 1.65 6.63 11.16
N ASP A 159 0.67 5.77 11.45
CA ASP A 159 -0.07 5.86 12.71
C ASP A 159 0.88 5.56 13.89
N ALA A 160 0.67 6.23 15.04
CA ALA A 160 1.58 6.20 16.21
C ALA A 160 1.92 4.79 16.72
N GLU A 161 1.00 3.85 16.55
CA GLU A 161 1.25 2.41 16.54
C GLU A 161 0.51 1.87 15.33
N PRO A 162 1.20 1.42 14.25
CA PRO A 162 0.51 0.65 13.23
C PRO A 162 -0.05 -0.59 13.94
N SER A 163 -1.36 -0.62 14.13
CA SER A 163 -2.04 -1.55 15.04
C SER A 163 -1.97 -2.97 14.51
N PHE A 164 -0.96 -3.70 14.95
CA PHE A 164 -0.80 -5.13 14.74
C PHE A 164 -1.23 -5.87 16.02
N ASP A 165 -2.46 -5.62 16.46
CA ASP A 165 -3.00 -5.93 17.81
C ASP A 165 -2.97 -7.41 18.23
N ASP A 166 -2.56 -8.34 17.37
CA ASP A 166 -2.48 -9.78 17.70
C ASP A 166 -1.44 -10.56 16.89
N GLY A 167 -0.46 -9.90 16.28
CA GLY A 167 0.59 -10.62 15.55
C GLY A 167 1.64 -9.77 14.87
N SER A 168 2.91 -10.20 14.94
CA SER A 168 3.98 -9.54 14.19
C SER A 168 3.71 -9.61 12.67
N LEU A 169 4.23 -8.64 11.92
CA LEU A 169 4.47 -8.81 10.49
C LEU A 169 5.26 -10.11 10.26
N LYS A 170 4.88 -10.88 9.26
CA LYS A 170 5.59 -12.11 8.85
C LYS A 170 6.30 -11.86 7.53
N ALA A 171 7.60 -12.12 7.50
CA ALA A 171 8.41 -11.91 6.32
C ALA A 171 7.98 -12.84 5.18
N LEU A 172 7.93 -12.30 3.96
CA LEU A 172 7.66 -13.01 2.72
C LEU A 172 8.94 -13.12 1.90
N GLN A 173 9.07 -14.23 1.16
CA GLN A 173 10.07 -14.40 0.12
C GLN A 173 9.45 -14.23 -1.26
N ASP A 174 10.22 -13.63 -2.16
CA ASP A 174 9.87 -13.46 -3.56
C ASP A 174 10.23 -14.71 -4.37
N LEU A 175 9.21 -15.45 -4.81
CA LEU A 175 9.40 -16.69 -5.57
C LEU A 175 9.99 -16.44 -6.96
N ARG A 176 9.86 -15.23 -7.52
CA ARG A 176 10.40 -14.86 -8.83
C ARG A 176 11.91 -14.61 -8.75
N ARG A 177 12.42 -14.19 -7.59
CA ARG A 177 13.88 -14.07 -7.33
C ARG A 177 14.58 -15.41 -7.14
N VAL A 178 13.84 -16.48 -6.86
CA VAL A 178 14.38 -17.85 -6.73
C VAL A 178 14.63 -18.51 -8.10
N ALA A 179 14.43 -17.80 -9.23
CA ALA A 179 14.55 -18.33 -10.58
C ALA A 179 16.00 -18.65 -11.03
N ARG A 180 16.37 -19.91 -10.76
CA ARG A 180 17.39 -20.79 -11.35
C ARG A 180 18.85 -20.30 -11.37
N PRO A 181 19.77 -21.05 -10.75
CA PRO A 181 21.19 -20.76 -10.87
C PRO A 181 21.67 -20.85 -12.34
N TRP A 182 22.68 -20.04 -12.66
CA TRP A 182 23.15 -19.75 -14.02
C TRP A 182 23.47 -20.99 -14.86
N TRP A 183 23.87 -22.12 -14.25
CA TRP A 183 24.21 -23.36 -14.93
C TRP A 183 23.01 -24.12 -15.54
N ARG A 184 21.77 -23.77 -15.19
CA ARG A 184 20.55 -24.38 -15.78
C ARG A 184 19.99 -23.61 -16.99
N ARG A 185 20.67 -22.58 -17.49
CA ARG A 185 20.25 -21.76 -18.65
C ARG A 185 20.89 -22.17 -19.99
N LEU A 186 21.83 -23.11 -20.00
CA LEU A 186 22.61 -23.48 -21.21
C LEU A 186 22.13 -24.75 -21.94
N LEU A 187 20.93 -25.25 -21.67
CA LEU A 187 20.40 -26.50 -22.25
C LEU A 187 19.00 -26.35 -22.89
N SER A 188 18.67 -25.19 -23.43
CA SER A 188 17.49 -25.01 -24.29
C SER A 188 17.89 -24.46 -25.65
#